data_AF-A0A918B083-F1
#
_entry.id   AF-A0A918B083-F1
#
_cell.length_a   1.000
_cell.length_b   1.000
_cell.length_c   1.000
_cell.angle_alpha   90.00
_cell.angle_beta   90.00
_cell.angle_gamma   90.00
#
_symmetry.space_group_name_H-M   'P 1'
#
loop_
_entity.id
_entity.type
_entity.pdbx_description
1 polymer ?
#
loop_
_entity_poly.entity_id
_entity_poly.type
_entity_poly.pdbx_seq_one_letter_code
_entity_poly.pdbx_strand_id
1 'polypeptide(L)'
;MARRLLTLLAALLLALPLGQPPAHAASFGNPVKAQKGADPWIAFHDGNYHLVSTSWSDVITVRKAPTLAGLATAPSVQVWRGDAASRCCNIWAPELHFLNGRWYLYYVAGRTSPTTTRRSAATSWRAPARTPWGRTPTADS
;
A
#
# COMPACT_ATOMS: atom_id res chain seq x y z
N MET A 1 -13.10 23.07 -55.03
CA MET A 1 -12.58 23.01 -53.65
C MET A 1 -12.51 21.59 -53.08
N ALA A 2 -13.48 20.71 -53.36
CA ALA A 2 -13.51 19.33 -52.87
C ALA A 2 -12.27 18.45 -53.19
N ARG A 3 -11.68 18.57 -54.39
CA ARG A 3 -10.50 17.78 -54.78
C ARG A 3 -9.27 18.01 -53.90
N ARG A 4 -9.04 19.26 -53.48
CA ARG A 4 -7.91 19.61 -52.58
C ARG A 4 -8.16 19.13 -51.14
N LEU A 5 -9.42 19.12 -50.73
CA LEU A 5 -9.84 18.63 -49.41
C LEU A 5 -9.67 17.12 -49.29
N LEU A 6 -10.04 16.35 -50.33
CA LEU A 6 -9.84 14.89 -50.34
C LEU A 6 -8.36 14.51 -50.35
N THR A 7 -7.50 15.23 -51.08
CA THR A 7 -6.05 14.95 -51.07
C THR A 7 -5.40 15.24 -49.72
N LEU A 8 -5.84 16.29 -49.02
CA LEU A 8 -5.35 16.61 -47.68
C LEU A 8 -5.84 15.59 -46.63
N LEU A 9 -7.08 15.12 -46.76
CA LEU A 9 -7.64 14.09 -45.86
C LEU A 9 -6.92 12.74 -46.05
N ALA A 10 -6.63 12.36 -47.29
CA ALA A 10 -5.88 11.14 -47.60
C ALA A 10 -4.44 11.21 -47.05
N ALA A 11 -3.76 12.35 -47.21
CA ALA A 11 -2.42 12.55 -46.66
C ALA A 11 -2.41 12.51 -45.11
N LEU A 12 -3.45 13.02 -44.45
CA LEU A 12 -3.58 12.97 -42.99
C LEU A 12 -3.84 11.54 -42.46
N LEU A 13 -4.63 10.75 -43.19
CA LEU A 13 -4.88 9.32 -42.88
C LEU A 13 -3.63 8.44 -43.06
N LEU A 14 -2.76 8.78 -44.02
CA LEU A 14 -1.46 8.11 -44.23
C LEU A 14 -0.38 8.55 -43.23
N ALA A 15 -0.52 9.72 -42.61
CA ALA A 15 0.42 10.24 -41.61
C ALA A 15 0.12 9.82 -40.16
N LEU A 16 -1.02 9.13 -39.92
CA LEU A 16 -1.33 8.58 -38.61
C LEU A 16 -0.49 7.33 -38.36
N PRO A 17 0.38 7.30 -37.33
CA PRO A 17 1.13 6.11 -37.00
C PRO A 17 0.14 5.08 -36.45
N LEU A 18 -0.20 4.08 -37.26
CA LEU A 18 -1.00 2.91 -36.84
C LEU A 18 -0.23 1.95 -35.92
N GLY A 19 1.05 2.25 -35.65
CA GLY A 19 1.89 1.45 -34.77
C GLY A 19 1.63 1.81 -33.31
N GLN A 20 0.80 1.04 -32.62
CA GLN A 20 0.90 0.98 -31.16
C GLN A 20 2.31 0.50 -30.81
N PRO A 21 3.10 1.24 -30.01
CA PRO A 21 4.38 0.72 -29.54
C PRO A 21 4.13 -0.61 -28.82
N PRO A 22 5.02 -1.61 -28.97
CA PRO A 22 4.84 -2.89 -28.31
C PRO A 22 4.73 -2.65 -26.81
N ALA A 23 3.61 -3.08 -26.23
CA ALA A 23 3.43 -3.08 -24.79
C ALA A 23 4.49 -4.00 -24.17
N HIS A 24 5.51 -3.42 -23.57
CA HIS A 24 6.46 -4.18 -22.77
C HIS A 24 5.79 -4.50 -21.45
N ALA A 25 5.62 -5.79 -21.16
CA ALA A 25 5.23 -6.23 -19.84
C ALA A 25 6.32 -5.80 -18.84
N ALA A 26 5.94 -5.01 -17.84
CA ALA A 26 6.85 -4.71 -16.74
C ALA A 26 7.11 -6.00 -15.95
N SER A 27 8.39 -6.29 -15.70
CA SER A 27 8.79 -7.39 -14.81
C SER A 27 9.01 -6.88 -13.39
N PHE A 28 8.91 -7.78 -12.42
CA PHE A 28 9.23 -7.49 -11.02
C PHE A 28 10.05 -8.63 -10.42
N GLY A 29 10.93 -8.28 -9.48
CA GLY A 29 11.74 -9.24 -8.75
C GLY A 29 11.04 -9.70 -7.48
N ASN A 30 11.04 -11.01 -7.22
CA ASN A 30 10.63 -11.58 -5.95
C ASN A 30 11.86 -11.96 -5.10
N PRO A 31 11.80 -11.82 -3.76
CA PRO A 31 10.68 -11.24 -3.00
C PRO A 31 10.66 -9.70 -3.06
N VAL A 32 9.47 -9.10 -3.03
CA VAL A 32 9.28 -7.63 -3.05
C VAL A 32 9.71 -6.92 -1.76
N LYS A 33 10.02 -7.68 -0.71
CA LYS A 33 10.55 -7.24 0.58
C LYS A 33 11.58 -8.27 1.04
N ALA A 34 12.79 -7.83 1.39
CA ALA A 34 13.85 -8.74 1.82
C ALA A 34 13.56 -9.40 3.19
N GLN A 35 12.87 -8.69 4.08
CA GLN A 35 12.47 -9.17 5.40
C GLN A 35 11.28 -10.13 5.27
N LYS A 36 11.18 -11.10 6.20
CA LYS A 36 10.02 -11.99 6.27
C LYS A 36 8.73 -11.21 6.58
N GLY A 37 7.60 -11.72 6.12
CA GLY A 37 6.26 -11.21 6.40
C GLY A 37 5.21 -12.11 5.78
N ALA A 38 4.00 -12.05 6.33
CA ALA A 38 2.81 -12.69 5.76
C ALA A 38 1.73 -11.64 5.47
N ASP A 39 0.70 -12.03 4.74
CA ASP A 39 -0.48 -11.20 4.47
C ASP A 39 -0.11 -9.82 3.91
N PRO A 40 0.63 -9.74 2.78
CA PRO A 40 1.08 -8.46 2.24
C PRO A 40 -0.09 -7.66 1.67
N TRP A 41 -0.15 -6.38 2.02
CA TRP A 41 -1.07 -5.41 1.42
C TRP A 41 -0.30 -4.20 0.89
N ILE A 42 -0.58 -3.82 -0.35
CA ILE A 42 0.06 -2.68 -1.03
C ILE A 42 -1.00 -1.68 -1.46
N ALA A 43 -0.79 -0.40 -1.11
CA ALA A 43 -1.55 0.73 -1.63
C ALA A 43 -0.65 1.70 -2.40
N PHE A 44 -1.08 2.16 -3.57
CA PHE A 44 -0.39 3.22 -4.33
C PHE A 44 -1.05 4.57 -4.08
N HIS A 45 -0.26 5.56 -3.67
CA HIS A 45 -0.74 6.91 -3.36
C HIS A 45 0.41 7.92 -3.47
N ASP A 46 0.15 9.11 -4.04
CA ASP A 46 1.13 10.19 -4.20
C ASP A 46 2.49 9.71 -4.74
N GLY A 47 2.45 8.95 -5.83
CA GLY A 47 3.66 8.47 -6.51
C GLY A 47 4.44 7.39 -5.76
N ASN A 48 3.89 6.81 -4.69
CA ASN A 48 4.57 5.83 -3.86
C ASN A 48 3.70 4.59 -3.60
N TYR A 49 4.35 3.43 -3.58
CA TYR A 49 3.84 2.19 -3.03
C TYR A 49 4.05 2.17 -1.52
N HIS A 50 3.00 1.80 -0.79
CA HIS A 50 2.99 1.64 0.67
C HIS A 50 2.70 0.17 0.98
N LEU A 51 3.68 -0.53 1.55
CA LEU A 51 3.58 -1.94 1.91
C LEU A 51 3.43 -2.11 3.42
N VAL A 52 2.43 -2.88 3.80
CA VAL A 52 2.25 -3.44 5.16
C VAL A 52 2.13 -4.96 5.08
N SER A 53 2.45 -5.63 6.18
CA SER A 53 2.40 -7.09 6.28
C SER A 53 2.43 -7.52 7.75
N THR A 54 1.92 -8.70 8.06
CA THR A 54 2.14 -9.38 9.34
C THR A 54 3.65 -9.54 9.60
N SER A 55 4.08 -9.16 10.81
CA SER A 55 5.50 -9.17 11.24
C SER A 55 5.77 -10.10 12.43
N TRP A 56 4.74 -10.80 12.94
CA TRP A 56 4.79 -11.58 14.19
C TRP A 56 5.29 -10.79 15.41
N SER A 57 5.09 -9.47 15.38
CA SER A 57 5.35 -8.55 16.48
C SER A 57 4.09 -7.75 16.79
N ASP A 58 4.10 -7.06 17.93
CA ASP A 58 3.00 -6.19 18.37
C ASP A 58 3.00 -4.81 17.69
N VAL A 59 3.69 -4.71 16.55
CA VAL A 59 3.99 -3.48 15.83
C VAL A 59 3.59 -3.59 14.38
N ILE A 60 2.86 -2.59 13.90
CA ILE A 60 2.60 -2.41 12.48
C ILE A 60 3.60 -1.39 11.93
N THR A 61 4.30 -1.81 10.87
CA THR A 61 5.25 -0.98 10.14
C THR A 61 4.85 -0.83 8.69
N VAL A 62 5.15 0.33 8.11
CA VAL A 62 4.93 0.65 6.69
C VAL A 62 6.28 0.82 6.01
N ARG A 63 6.45 0.24 4.83
CA ARG A 63 7.54 0.55 3.90
C ARG A 63 6.99 1.38 2.76
N LYS A 64 7.76 2.37 2.30
CA LYS A 64 7.36 3.27 1.22
C LYS A 64 8.44 3.38 0.16
N ALA A 65 8.09 3.25 -1.12
CA ALA A 65 9.00 3.49 -2.23
C ALA A 65 8.25 3.95 -3.50
N PRO A 66 8.88 4.72 -4.40
CA PRO A 66 8.28 5.08 -5.69
C PRO A 66 8.07 3.91 -6.66
N THR A 67 8.77 2.79 -6.44
CA THR A 67 8.72 1.59 -7.29
C THR A 67 8.52 0.33 -6.44
N LEU A 68 7.91 -0.71 -7.00
CA LEU A 68 7.80 -2.01 -6.33
C LEU A 68 9.17 -2.59 -5.95
N ALA A 69 10.16 -2.46 -6.84
CA ALA A 69 11.53 -2.91 -6.57
C ALA A 69 12.18 -2.17 -5.39
N GLY A 70 11.88 -0.88 -5.22
CA GLY A 70 12.39 -0.09 -4.10
C GLY A 70 11.88 -0.56 -2.72
N LEU A 71 10.74 -1.26 -2.66
CA LEU A 71 10.21 -1.80 -1.40
C LEU A 71 11.15 -2.84 -0.76
N ALA A 72 11.98 -3.51 -1.57
CA ALA A 72 12.94 -4.50 -1.12
C ALA A 72 13.90 -3.92 -0.07
N THR A 73 14.35 -2.68 -0.27
CA THR A 73 15.33 -1.98 0.57
C THR A 73 14.78 -0.80 1.36
N ALA A 74 13.53 -0.38 1.10
CA ALA A 74 12.90 0.72 1.81
C ALA A 74 12.88 0.49 3.35
N PRO A 75 13.10 1.52 4.18
CA PRO A 75 13.04 1.37 5.62
C PRO A 75 11.62 1.04 6.10
N SER A 76 11.53 0.26 7.18
CA SER A 76 10.26 0.01 7.89
C SER A 76 10.02 1.12 8.91
N VAL A 77 8.92 1.84 8.79
CA VAL A 77 8.51 2.89 9.73
C VAL A 77 7.36 2.38 10.61
N GLN A 78 7.53 2.43 11.94
CA GLN A 78 6.45 2.10 12.88
C GLN A 78 5.33 3.13 12.79
N VAL A 79 4.12 2.67 12.48
CA VAL A 79 2.91 3.52 12.40
C VAL A 79 1.94 3.26 13.55
N TRP A 80 1.97 2.06 14.11
CA TRP A 80 1.10 1.68 15.21
C TRP A 80 1.76 0.58 16.06
N ARG A 81 1.45 0.57 17.34
CA ARG A 81 1.81 -0.48 18.30
C ARG A 81 0.62 -0.74 19.19
N GLY A 82 0.45 -1.98 19.62
CA GLY A 82 -0.49 -2.36 20.66
C GLY A 82 -0.37 -1.46 21.90
N ASP A 83 -1.46 -0.79 22.26
CA ASP A 83 -1.52 0.26 23.28
C ASP A 83 -2.43 -0.08 24.47
N ALA A 84 -3.24 -1.13 24.35
CA ALA A 84 -4.18 -1.57 25.38
C ALA A 84 -4.15 -3.09 25.53
N ALA A 85 -4.39 -3.59 26.73
CA ALA A 85 -4.46 -5.04 27.01
C ALA A 85 -5.51 -5.78 26.15
N SER A 86 -6.57 -5.09 25.73
CA SER A 86 -7.61 -5.61 24.84
C SER A 86 -7.17 -5.71 23.36
N ARG A 87 -6.02 -5.13 23.00
CA ARG A 87 -5.59 -4.96 21.61
C ARG A 87 -4.07 -4.76 21.50
N CYS A 88 -3.31 -5.54 22.26
CA CYS A 88 -1.85 -5.38 22.32
C CYS A 88 -1.10 -6.33 21.41
N CYS A 89 -1.70 -7.50 21.15
CA CYS A 89 -0.93 -8.72 20.95
C CYS A 89 -1.52 -9.54 19.81
N ASN A 90 -0.74 -10.45 19.22
CA ASN A 90 -1.19 -11.26 18.07
C ASN A 90 -1.77 -10.37 16.95
N ILE A 91 -0.93 -9.51 16.38
CA ILE A 91 -1.31 -8.58 15.30
C ILE A 91 -1.17 -9.26 13.94
N TRP A 92 -2.27 -9.31 13.17
CA TRP A 92 -2.36 -10.06 11.90
C TRP A 92 -3.04 -9.24 10.80
N ALA A 93 -2.62 -9.53 9.56
CA ALA A 93 -3.21 -9.08 8.30
C ALA A 93 -3.53 -7.57 8.27
N PRO A 94 -2.53 -6.69 8.46
CA PRO A 94 -2.77 -5.25 8.36
C PRO A 94 -3.04 -4.82 6.91
N GLU A 95 -4.00 -3.92 6.73
CA GLU A 95 -4.33 -3.30 5.44
C GLU A 95 -4.41 -1.77 5.55
N LEU A 96 -3.98 -1.07 4.51
CA LEU A 96 -3.98 0.39 4.41
C LEU A 96 -4.92 0.89 3.32
N HIS A 97 -5.86 1.74 3.71
CA HIS A 97 -6.85 2.32 2.79
C HIS A 97 -6.84 3.84 2.89
N PHE A 98 -6.78 4.53 1.75
CA PHE A 98 -6.92 5.99 1.69
C PHE A 98 -8.31 6.34 1.18
N LEU A 99 -9.17 6.85 2.07
CA LEU A 99 -10.58 7.11 1.79
C LEU A 99 -10.92 8.52 2.28
N ASN A 100 -11.57 9.34 1.43
CA ASN A 100 -12.04 10.69 1.79
C ASN A 100 -10.94 11.57 2.41
N GLY A 101 -9.74 11.57 1.81
CA GLY A 101 -8.61 12.39 2.26
C GLY A 101 -7.93 11.88 3.54
N ARG A 102 -8.22 10.66 4.01
CA ARG A 102 -7.68 10.11 5.25
C ARG A 102 -7.23 8.66 5.08
N TRP A 103 -6.19 8.30 5.81
CA TRP A 103 -5.72 6.92 5.88
C TRP A 103 -6.40 6.14 7.02
N TYR A 104 -6.67 4.88 6.73
CA TYR A 104 -7.25 3.90 7.64
C TYR A 104 -6.36 2.65 7.65
N LEU A 105 -6.05 2.17 8.84
CA LEU A 105 -5.32 0.94 9.07
C LEU A 105 -6.28 -0.09 9.66
N TYR A 106 -6.57 -1.16 8.91
CA TYR A 106 -7.38 -2.28 9.38
C TYR A 106 -6.46 -3.42 9.77
N TYR A 107 -6.73 -4.10 10.87
CA TYR A 107 -5.93 -5.22 11.33
C TYR A 107 -6.71 -6.07 12.33
N VAL A 108 -6.21 -7.28 12.58
CA VAL A 108 -6.73 -8.16 13.63
C VAL A 108 -5.77 -8.12 14.81
N ALA A 109 -6.30 -8.01 16.03
CA ALA A 109 -5.52 -8.03 17.25
C ALA A 109 -6.20 -8.89 18.32
N GLY A 110 -5.38 -9.61 19.08
CA GLY A 110 -5.76 -10.33 20.29
C GLY A 110 -5.51 -9.52 21.57
N ARG A 111 -5.81 -10.18 22.70
CA ARG A 111 -5.68 -9.63 24.07
C ARG A 111 -4.52 -10.26 24.82
N THR A 112 -3.98 -9.58 25.83
CA THR A 112 -3.15 -10.22 26.85
C THR A 112 -4.02 -11.15 27.69
N SER A 113 -3.80 -12.46 27.60
CA SER A 113 -4.48 -13.45 28.45
C SER A 113 -3.50 -14.55 28.84
N PRO A 114 -3.41 -14.93 30.14
CA PRO A 114 -2.60 -16.06 30.59
C PRO A 114 -3.19 -17.41 30.17
N THR A 115 -4.45 -17.45 29.75
CA THR A 115 -5.15 -18.64 29.27
C THR A 115 -5.47 -18.47 27.80
N THR A 116 -5.21 -19.50 26.99
CA THR A 116 -5.33 -19.59 25.52
C THR A 116 -6.74 -19.30 24.97
N THR A 117 -7.31 -18.12 25.23
CA THR A 117 -8.54 -17.66 24.58
C THR A 117 -8.13 -16.75 23.44
N ARG A 118 -7.98 -17.36 22.26
CA ARG A 118 -7.65 -16.72 20.96
C ARG A 118 -8.82 -15.89 20.42
N ARG A 119 -9.38 -14.97 21.20
CA ARG A 119 -10.35 -14.01 20.65
C ARG A 119 -9.59 -12.84 20.05
N SER A 120 -9.39 -12.91 18.74
CA SER A 120 -8.92 -11.77 17.97
C SER A 120 -10.12 -11.00 17.42
N ALA A 121 -10.09 -9.67 17.49
CA ALA A 121 -11.14 -8.81 16.95
C ALA A 121 -10.57 -7.97 15.80
N ALA A 122 -11.34 -7.84 14.72
CA ALA A 122 -11.05 -6.87 13.68
C ALA A 122 -11.13 -5.46 14.29
N THR A 123 -10.05 -4.71 14.18
CA THR A 123 -9.96 -3.34 14.67
C THR A 123 -9.46 -2.45 13.55
N SER A 124 -9.90 -1.19 13.54
CA SER A 124 -9.38 -0.16 12.66
C SER A 124 -8.80 0.98 13.48
N TRP A 125 -7.68 1.52 13.03
CA TRP A 125 -7.12 2.75 13.52
C TRP A 125 -7.21 3.83 12.43
N ARG A 126 -7.62 5.04 12.84
CA ARG A 126 -7.72 6.20 11.96
C ARG A 126 -6.46 7.04 12.11
N ALA A 127 -5.81 7.33 10.99
CA ALA A 127 -4.68 8.22 10.99
C ALA A 127 -5.04 9.67 11.33
N PRO A 128 -4.18 10.41 12.05
CA PRO A 128 -4.26 11.86 12.14
C PRO A 128 -4.22 12.48 10.74
N ALA A 129 -4.65 13.74 10.63
CA ALA A 129 -4.77 14.45 9.35
C ALA A 129 -3.45 14.62 8.55
N ARG A 130 -2.29 14.20 9.07
CA ARG A 130 -1.01 14.26 8.36
C ARG A 130 -0.26 12.95 8.45
N THR A 131 -0.31 12.12 7.41
CA THR A 131 0.52 10.91 7.40
C THR A 131 0.89 10.33 6.02
N PRO A 132 2.17 10.49 5.66
CA PRO A 132 2.97 9.53 4.87
C PRO A 132 4.08 8.87 5.73
N TRP A 133 3.92 9.01 7.07
CA TRP A 133 4.60 8.51 8.30
C TRP A 133 6.11 8.24 8.25
N GLY A 134 6.93 8.67 9.21
CA GLY A 134 6.62 9.05 10.62
C GLY A 134 6.07 10.47 10.86
N ARG A 135 5.75 10.91 12.09
CA ARG A 135 5.93 10.38 13.47
C ARG A 135 4.77 9.48 13.93
N THR A 136 5.01 8.59 14.90
CA THR A 136 4.03 7.71 15.55
C THR A 136 2.93 8.53 16.22
N PRO A 137 1.65 8.37 15.84
CA PRO A 137 0.58 8.93 16.63
C PRO A 137 0.36 7.99 17.82
N THR A 138 0.38 8.56 19.02
CA THR A 138 -0.34 7.96 20.15
C THR A 138 -1.79 7.83 19.70
N ALA A 139 -2.39 6.64 19.82
CA ALA A 139 -3.79 6.49 19.50
C ALA A 139 -4.60 7.40 20.43
N ASP A 140 -5.34 8.34 19.86
CA ASP A 140 -6.36 9.03 20.64
C ASP A 140 -7.45 8.00 21.00
N SER A 141 -7.81 8.04 22.29
CA SER A 141 -8.81 7.24 22.99
C SER A 141 -10.15 7.12 22.27
#